data_AF-A0A502GVD7-F1
#
_entry.id   AF-A0A502GVD7-F1
#
_cell.length_a   1.000
_cell.length_b   1.000
_cell.length_c   1.000
_cell.angle_alpha   90.00
_cell.angle_beta   90.00
_cell.angle_gamma   90.00
#
_symmetry.space_group_name_H-M   'P 1'
#
loop_
_entity.id
_entity.type
_entity.pdbx_description
1 polymer ?
#
loop_
_entity_poly.entity_id
_entity_poly.type
_entity_poly.pdbx_seq_one_letter_code
_entity_poly.pdbx_strand_id
1 'polypeptide(L)'
;MSRSQITSAFHQLSLEDAWGCLAHWVVPLPLKHLAKRPMLLWRLPTAGPASALTCLDTGPCRLVPAHPDTRADLRADLDEGLLRLNFSGQLLRGYFRLQCLPEGGGQLWQLTPIGYV
;
A
#
# COMPACT_ATOMS: atom_id res chain seq x y z
N MET A 1 -14.28 -28.97 -11.30
CA MET A 1 -14.06 -27.83 -12.21
C MET A 1 -14.77 -26.62 -11.62
N SER A 2 -14.03 -25.60 -11.16
CA SER A 2 -14.63 -24.36 -10.64
C SER A 2 -14.28 -23.23 -11.58
N ARG A 3 -15.27 -22.69 -12.30
CA ARG A 3 -15.16 -21.40 -12.98
C ARG A 3 -15.72 -20.35 -12.03
N SER A 4 -14.87 -19.55 -11.43
CA SER A 4 -15.28 -18.31 -10.77
C SER A 4 -15.09 -17.17 -11.75
N GLN A 5 -16.12 -16.86 -12.53
CA GLN A 5 -16.21 -15.58 -13.23
C GLN A 5 -16.83 -14.59 -12.23
N ILE A 6 -16.01 -14.13 -11.30
CA ILE A 6 -16.37 -13.05 -10.38
C ILE A 6 -15.59 -11.87 -10.89
N THR A 7 -16.26 -10.87 -11.44
CA THR A 7 -15.70 -9.51 -11.49
C THR A 7 -15.51 -9.10 -10.03
N SER A 8 -14.39 -9.50 -9.44
CA SER A 8 -14.08 -9.21 -8.05
C SER A 8 -13.91 -7.71 -7.96
N ALA A 9 -14.89 -7.01 -7.40
CA ALA A 9 -14.71 -5.62 -7.03
C ALA A 9 -13.57 -5.61 -6.00
N PHE A 10 -12.40 -5.13 -6.40
CA PHE A 10 -11.26 -4.95 -5.51
C PHE A 10 -10.87 -3.49 -5.51
N HIS A 11 -10.19 -3.09 -4.44
CA HIS A 11 -9.55 -1.78 -4.39
C HIS A 11 -8.06 -1.95 -4.53
N GLN A 12 -7.42 -0.94 -5.10
CA GLN A 12 -5.99 -0.90 -5.28
C GLN A 12 -5.43 0.28 -4.52
N LEU A 13 -4.38 0.03 -3.74
CA LEU A 13 -3.48 1.07 -3.25
C LEU A 13 -2.27 1.09 -4.17
N SER A 14 -2.00 2.22 -4.82
CA SER A 14 -0.79 2.41 -5.62
C SER A 14 0.14 3.37 -4.90
N LEU A 15 1.44 3.06 -4.92
CA LEU A 15 2.51 3.96 -4.50
C LEU A 15 3.32 4.35 -5.73
N GLU A 16 3.50 5.64 -5.93
CA GLU A 16 4.13 6.22 -7.11
C GLU A 16 5.23 7.19 -6.70
N ASP A 17 6.26 7.27 -7.53
CA ASP A 17 7.30 8.29 -7.46
C ASP A 17 7.34 9.10 -8.78
N ALA A 18 8.35 9.97 -8.94
CA ALA A 18 8.51 10.79 -10.13
C ALA A 18 8.67 9.99 -11.45
N TRP A 19 8.97 8.69 -11.36
CA TRP A 19 9.18 7.80 -12.49
C TRP A 19 8.00 6.86 -12.74
N GLY A 20 6.94 6.93 -11.92
CA GLY A 20 5.70 6.18 -12.08
C GLY A 20 5.38 5.25 -10.92
N CYS A 21 4.58 4.22 -11.19
CA CYS A 21 4.14 3.26 -10.16
C CYS A 21 5.29 2.36 -9.71
N LEU A 22 5.58 2.40 -8.41
CA LEU A 22 6.58 1.56 -7.76
C LEU A 22 6.00 0.22 -7.31
N ALA A 23 4.80 0.26 -6.76
CA ALA A 23 4.10 -0.90 -6.25
C ALA A 23 2.61 -0.63 -6.18
N HIS A 24 1.85 -1.69 -6.33
CA HIS A 24 0.42 -1.65 -6.11
C HIS A 24 -0.02 -2.89 -5.34
N TRP A 25 -1.01 -2.69 -4.47
CA TRP A 25 -1.55 -3.72 -3.61
C TRP A 25 -3.05 -3.83 -3.75
N VAL A 26 -3.56 -5.06 -3.74
CA VAL A 26 -4.98 -5.34 -3.54
C VAL A 26 -5.34 -5.08 -2.09
N VAL A 27 -6.31 -4.19 -1.89
CA VAL A 27 -6.91 -3.89 -0.61
C VAL A 27 -8.21 -4.69 -0.49
N PRO A 28 -8.37 -5.54 0.54
CA PRO A 28 -9.60 -6.30 0.72
C PRO A 28 -10.79 -5.38 1.04
N LEU A 29 -11.95 -5.73 0.50
CA LEU A 29 -13.21 -5.11 0.89
C LEU A 29 -13.57 -5.49 2.35
N PRO A 30 -14.24 -4.60 3.11
CA PRO A 30 -14.66 -3.23 2.77
C PRO A 30 -13.67 -2.13 3.25
N LEU A 31 -13.51 -1.06 2.45
CA LEU A 31 -12.65 0.10 2.76
C LEU A 31 -13.01 0.89 4.02
N LYS A 32 -14.19 0.65 4.63
CA LYS A 32 -14.63 1.34 5.86
C LYS A 32 -13.69 1.15 7.06
N HIS A 33 -12.79 0.18 6.97
CA HIS A 33 -11.75 -0.12 7.95
C HIS A 33 -10.35 0.35 7.54
N LEU A 34 -10.21 0.88 6.31
CA LEU A 34 -9.01 1.57 5.87
C LEU A 34 -8.75 2.71 6.88
N ALA A 35 -7.52 2.81 7.37
CA ALA A 35 -7.11 3.71 8.44
C ALA A 35 -7.51 3.39 9.90
N LYS A 36 -8.36 2.40 10.17
CA LYS A 36 -8.84 2.13 11.54
C LYS A 36 -8.17 0.95 12.23
N ARG A 37 -7.67 -0.02 11.47
CA ARG A 37 -7.06 -1.24 11.98
C ARG A 37 -6.00 -1.75 11.02
N PRO A 38 -5.09 -2.63 11.47
CA PRO A 38 -4.18 -3.31 10.56
C PRO A 38 -4.94 -4.09 9.47
N MET A 39 -4.44 -4.07 8.25
CA MET A 39 -5.03 -4.80 7.13
C MET A 39 -3.96 -5.51 6.32
N LEU A 40 -4.29 -6.73 5.89
CA LEU A 40 -3.48 -7.49 4.95
C LEU A 40 -3.75 -7.03 3.52
N LEU A 41 -2.68 -6.85 2.77
CA LEU A 41 -2.64 -6.38 1.40
C LEU A 41 -1.83 -7.37 0.57
N TRP A 42 -2.25 -7.63 -0.66
CA TRP A 42 -1.49 -8.46 -1.60
C TRP A 42 -0.82 -7.58 -2.64
N ARG A 43 0.52 -7.59 -2.67
CA ARG A 43 1.30 -6.93 -3.71
C ARG A 43 1.10 -7.68 -5.02
N LEU A 44 0.72 -6.94 -6.03
CA LEU A 44 0.55 -7.46 -7.38
C LEU A 44 1.87 -7.35 -8.16
N PRO A 45 2.08 -8.20 -9.18
CA PRO A 45 3.22 -8.06 -10.08
C PRO A 45 3.17 -6.68 -10.74
N THR A 46 4.28 -5.94 -10.72
CA THR A 46 4.39 -4.60 -11.34
C THR A 46 4.34 -4.61 -12.88
N ALA A 47 4.14 -5.77 -13.51
CA ALA A 47 4.06 -5.93 -14.96
C ALA A 47 2.60 -5.88 -15.44
N GLY A 48 2.09 -4.67 -15.65
CA GLY A 48 0.90 -4.45 -16.47
C GLY A 48 0.12 -3.20 -16.09
N PRO A 49 -0.43 -2.46 -17.07
CA PRO A 49 -1.38 -1.39 -16.76
C PRO A 49 -2.58 -2.02 -16.06
N ALA A 50 -2.90 -1.55 -14.86
CA ALA A 50 -4.16 -1.90 -14.22
C ALA A 50 -5.30 -1.50 -15.17
N SER A 51 -6.20 -2.42 -15.47
CA SER A 51 -7.47 -2.15 -16.15
C SER A 51 -8.08 -0.86 -15.58
N ALA A 52 -8.68 0.01 -16.41
CA ALA A 52 -9.18 1.33 -15.99
C ALA A 52 -9.90 1.31 -14.63
N LEU A 53 -9.18 1.63 -13.55
CA LEU A 53 -9.71 1.69 -12.20
C LEU A 53 -10.24 3.11 -11.97
N THR A 54 -11.41 3.21 -11.35
CA THR A 54 -11.92 4.50 -10.87
C THR A 54 -11.09 4.94 -9.67
N CYS A 55 -10.50 6.14 -9.74
CA CYS A 55 -9.79 6.73 -8.61
C CYS A 55 -10.77 7.09 -7.48
N LEU A 56 -10.61 6.47 -6.31
CA LEU A 56 -11.43 6.76 -5.13
C LEU A 56 -10.80 7.78 -4.18
N ASP A 57 -9.47 7.81 -4.11
CA ASP A 57 -8.70 8.73 -3.30
C ASP A 57 -7.34 8.96 -3.95
N THR A 58 -6.81 10.17 -3.81
CA THR A 58 -5.47 10.53 -4.26
C THR A 58 -4.94 11.63 -3.35
N GLY A 59 -3.63 11.62 -3.10
CA GLY A 59 -3.00 12.62 -2.26
C GLY A 59 -1.51 12.37 -2.11
N PRO A 60 -0.76 13.38 -1.67
CA PRO A 60 0.67 13.22 -1.44
C PRO A 60 0.92 12.20 -0.33
N CYS A 61 1.98 11.42 -0.53
CA CYS A 61 2.50 10.47 0.43
C CYS A 61 3.93 10.87 0.78
N ARG A 62 4.22 11.05 2.07
CA ARG A 62 5.59 11.31 2.54
C ARG A 62 6.16 10.06 3.17
N LEU A 63 7.36 9.68 2.73
CA LEU A 63 8.15 8.69 3.43
C LEU A 63 8.72 9.31 4.72
N VAL A 64 8.53 8.62 5.83
CA VAL A 64 8.96 9.04 7.16
C VAL A 64 10.11 8.12 7.56
N PRO A 65 11.30 8.66 7.86
CA PRO A 65 12.42 7.81 8.24
C PRO A 65 12.12 7.08 9.56
N ALA A 66 12.67 5.87 9.70
CA ALA A 66 12.55 5.12 10.94
C ALA A 66 13.28 5.81 12.11
N HIS A 67 14.40 6.49 11.79
CA HIS A 67 15.24 7.21 12.73
C HIS A 67 15.57 8.62 12.21
N PRO A 68 15.75 9.63 13.08
CA PRO A 68 16.04 11.01 12.64
C PRO A 68 17.28 11.13 11.74
N ASP A 69 18.25 10.24 11.94
CA ASP A 69 19.55 10.29 11.25
C ASP A 69 19.60 9.41 9.98
N THR A 70 18.52 8.70 9.66
CA THR A 70 18.46 7.90 8.43
C THR A 70 17.81 8.68 7.30
N ARG A 71 18.48 8.70 6.15
CA ARG A 71 17.89 9.21 4.92
C ARG A 71 16.89 8.18 4.42
N ALA A 72 15.62 8.58 4.35
CA ALA A 72 14.59 7.70 3.82
C ALA A 72 14.76 7.53 2.30
N ASP A 73 14.76 6.28 1.84
CA ASP A 73 14.83 5.92 0.42
C ASP A 73 13.66 5.00 0.08
N LEU A 74 12.71 5.52 -0.70
CA LEU A 74 11.45 4.82 -0.95
C LEU A 74 11.64 3.47 -1.66
N ARG A 75 12.65 3.34 -2.52
CA ARG A 75 12.89 2.08 -3.24
C ARG A 75 13.62 1.09 -2.36
N ALA A 76 14.66 1.53 -1.67
CA ALA A 76 15.38 0.68 -0.72
C ALA A 76 14.46 0.18 0.39
N ASP A 77 13.67 1.07 1.00
CA ASP A 77 12.72 0.73 2.07
C ASP A 77 11.61 -0.22 1.57
N LEU A 78 11.18 -0.10 0.31
CA LEU A 78 10.23 -1.02 -0.32
C LEU A 78 10.85 -2.40 -0.57
N ASP A 79 12.11 -2.46 -0.99
CA ASP A 79 12.86 -3.71 -1.21
C ASP A 79 13.20 -4.42 0.11
N GLU A 80 13.49 -3.65 1.16
CA GLU A 80 13.65 -4.14 2.54
C GLU A 80 12.33 -4.62 3.15
N GLY A 81 11.19 -4.23 2.56
CA GLY A 81 9.88 -4.67 3.01
C GLY A 81 9.33 -3.85 4.18
N LEU A 82 9.81 -2.64 4.44
CA LEU A 82 9.36 -1.83 5.57
C LEU A 82 9.32 -0.34 5.21
N LEU A 83 8.10 0.21 5.19
CA LEU A 83 7.84 1.61 4.88
C LEU A 83 7.09 2.27 6.03
N ARG A 84 7.46 3.49 6.39
CA ARG A 84 6.65 4.38 7.24
C ARG A 84 6.17 5.55 6.40
N LEU A 85 4.86 5.67 6.24
CA LEU A 85 4.25 6.58 5.28
C LEU A 85 3.28 7.51 5.99
N ASN A 86 3.28 8.79 5.62
CA ASN A 86 2.24 9.73 6.00
C ASN A 86 1.39 10.06 4.77
N PHE A 87 0.17 9.51 4.74
CA PHE A 87 -0.79 9.78 3.67
C PHE A 87 -1.55 11.07 3.94
N SER A 88 -1.80 11.83 2.89
CA SER A 88 -2.58 13.07 2.94
C SER A 88 -3.77 13.05 1.96
N GLY A 89 -4.38 11.88 1.76
CA GLY A 89 -5.60 11.71 0.98
C GLY A 89 -6.86 12.11 1.76
N GLN A 90 -8.01 12.05 1.10
CA GLN A 90 -9.30 12.30 1.74
C GLN A 90 -9.78 11.09 2.55
N LEU A 91 -9.59 9.87 2.03
CA LEU A 91 -10.01 8.62 2.66
C LEU A 91 -8.88 8.02 3.50
N LEU A 92 -7.66 7.99 2.96
CA LEU A 92 -6.47 7.48 3.64
C LEU A 92 -5.59 8.65 4.09
N ARG A 93 -5.54 8.89 5.40
CA ARG A 93 -4.79 10.00 6.00
C ARG A 93 -4.10 9.62 7.30
N GLY A 94 -2.96 10.23 7.55
CA GLY A 94 -2.14 10.05 8.75
C GLY A 94 -1.00 9.06 8.53
N TYR A 95 -0.38 8.65 9.64
CA TYR A 95 0.82 7.82 9.64
C TYR A 95 0.49 6.32 9.66
N PHE A 96 1.20 5.59 8.81
CA PHE A 96 1.08 4.16 8.63
C PHE A 96 2.45 3.51 8.54
N ARG A 97 2.48 2.24 8.97
CA ARG A 97 3.55 1.32 8.64
C ARG A 97 3.03 0.32 7.61
N LEU A 98 3.74 0.18 6.51
CA LEU A 98 3.49 -0.82 5.48
C LEU A 98 4.66 -1.81 5.51
N GLN A 99 4.38 -3.06 5.86
CA GLN A 99 5.41 -4.06 6.12
C GLN A 99 5.16 -5.34 5.33
N CYS A 100 6.17 -5.88 4.67
CA CYS A 100 6.13 -7.20 4.06
C CYS A 100 6.16 -8.27 5.15
N LEU A 101 5.25 -9.23 5.05
CA LEU A 101 5.15 -10.34 5.97
C LEU A 101 5.97 -11.55 5.45
N PRO A 102 6.75 -12.22 6.32
CA PRO A 102 7.60 -13.33 5.92
C PRO A 102 6.78 -14.53 5.41
N GLU A 103 5.55 -14.71 5.88
CA GLU A 103 4.70 -15.83 5.46
C GLU A 103 4.19 -15.70 4.02
N GLY A 104 4.34 -14.53 3.38
CA GLY A 104 3.80 -14.23 2.06
C GLY A 104 4.78 -14.25 0.91
N GLY A 105 6.02 -14.70 1.10
CA GLY A 105 7.02 -14.80 0.02
C GLY A 105 7.24 -13.50 -0.75
N GLY A 106 7.21 -12.34 -0.08
CA GLY A 106 7.36 -11.02 -0.69
C GLY A 106 6.07 -10.36 -1.18
N GLN A 107 4.95 -11.09 -1.21
CA GLN A 107 3.67 -10.62 -1.76
C GLN A 107 2.66 -10.21 -0.70
N LEU A 108 2.72 -10.78 0.51
CA LEU A 108 1.83 -10.39 1.60
C LEU A 108 2.39 -9.20 2.35
N TRP A 109 1.58 -8.16 2.48
CA TRP A 109 1.94 -6.94 3.19
C TRP A 109 0.88 -6.60 4.23
N GLN A 110 1.27 -5.88 5.27
CA GLN A 110 0.38 -5.38 6.30
C GLN A 110 0.46 -3.87 6.39
N LEU A 111 -0.66 -3.19 6.21
CA LEU A 111 -0.82 -1.75 6.44
C LEU A 111 -1.39 -1.52 7.83
N THR A 112 -0.61 -0.87 8.70
CA THR A 112 -0.96 -0.63 10.11
C THR A 112 -0.98 0.87 10.40
N PRO A 113 -2.08 1.46 10.90
CA PRO A 113 -2.06 2.82 11.41
C PRO A 113 -1.16 2.90 12.65
N ILE A 114 -0.24 3.87 12.71
CA ILE A 114 0.74 3.99 13.81
C ILE A 114 0.56 5.25 14.69
N GLY A 115 -0.46 6.07 14.42
CA GLY A 115 -0.72 7.29 15.19
C GLY A 115 0.31 8.40 14.92
N TYR A 116 0.14 9.58 15.54
CA TYR A 116 1.12 10.67 15.45
C TYR A 116 2.40 10.25 16.18
N VAL A 117 3.52 10.26 15.46
CA VAL A 117 4.88 10.16 16.01
C VAL A 117 5.47 11.56 16.09
#